data_AF-A0A6G8C333-F1
#
_entry.id   AF-A0A6G8C333-F1
#
_cell.length_a   1.000
_cell.length_b   1.000
_cell.length_c   1.000
_cell.angle_alpha   90.00
_cell.angle_beta   90.00
_cell.angle_gamma   90.00
#
_symmetry.space_group_name_H-M   'P 1'
#
loop_
_entity.id
_entity.type
_entity.pdbx_description
1 polymer ?
#
loop_
_entity_poly.entity_id
_entity_poly.type
_entity_poly.pdbx_seq_one_letter_code
_entity_poly.pdbx_strand_id
1 'polypeptide(L)'
;MARTDPQLNFRIPLELRDRLSEAAKENNRSLTGELIARLEQSFGEASSGDGGATVVVPFDSAAALKRFADQLDKMMLDRHQAYRAEMIKEFGYDPDAPQIKREPNKGPVHSPNTKQPKK
;
A
#
# COMPACT_ATOMS: atom_id res chain seq x y z
N MET A 1 -0.35 -37.57 -26.67
CA MET A 1 -0.48 -36.26 -27.35
C MET A 1 0.87 -35.55 -27.27
N ALA A 2 1.43 -35.09 -28.39
CA ALA A 2 2.69 -34.36 -28.40
C ALA A 2 2.47 -32.93 -27.88
N ARG A 3 3.35 -32.46 -26.99
CA ARG A 3 3.37 -31.07 -26.50
C ARG A 3 3.71 -30.18 -27.70
N THR A 4 2.79 -29.28 -28.07
CA THR A 4 2.91 -28.37 -29.23
C THR A 4 3.69 -27.09 -28.94
N ASP A 5 4.33 -26.97 -27.78
CA ASP A 5 5.07 -25.77 -27.40
C ASP A 5 6.36 -25.62 -28.21
N PRO A 6 6.60 -24.44 -28.82
CA PRO A 6 7.84 -24.17 -29.54
C PRO A 6 9.03 -24.15 -28.57
N GLN A 7 10.07 -24.93 -28.88
CA GLN A 7 11.32 -24.89 -28.11
C GLN A 7 12.19 -23.73 -28.57
N LEU A 8 12.47 -22.80 -27.65
CA LEU A 8 13.29 -21.60 -27.92
C LEU A 8 14.70 -21.78 -27.36
N ASN A 9 15.70 -21.51 -28.21
CA ASN A 9 17.10 -21.47 -27.80
C ASN A 9 17.50 -20.04 -27.43
N PHE A 10 17.72 -19.79 -26.15
CA PHE A 10 18.15 -18.48 -25.65
C PHE A 10 19.67 -18.32 -25.70
N ARG A 11 20.13 -17.19 -26.24
CA ARG A 11 21.51 -16.72 -26.10
C ARG A 11 21.51 -15.55 -25.13
N ILE A 12 21.94 -15.81 -23.90
CA ILE A 12 21.97 -14.82 -22.83
C ILE A 12 23.37 -14.76 -22.19
N PRO A 13 23.77 -13.60 -21.63
CA PRO A 13 24.99 -13.48 -20.85
C PRO A 13 25.01 -14.45 -19.67
N LEU A 14 26.21 -14.94 -19.29
CA LEU A 14 26.38 -15.89 -18.19
C LEU A 14 25.82 -15.33 -16.88
N GLU A 15 26.19 -14.08 -16.56
CA GLU A 15 25.69 -13.34 -15.40
C GLU A 15 24.15 -13.36 -15.28
N LEU A 16 23.44 -13.22 -16.41
CA LEU A 16 21.99 -13.21 -16.41
C LEU A 16 21.41 -14.61 -16.20
N ARG A 17 22.06 -15.64 -16.77
CA ARG A 17 21.67 -17.04 -16.56
C ARG A 17 21.83 -17.43 -15.08
N ASP A 18 22.91 -17.01 -14.44
CA ASP A 18 23.19 -17.36 -13.05
C ASP A 18 22.18 -16.72 -12.11
N ARG A 19 21.89 -15.43 -12.31
CA ARG A 19 20.80 -14.73 -11.59
C ARG A 19 19.44 -15.40 -11.76
N LEU A 20 19.10 -15.85 -12.97
CA LEU A 20 17.88 -16.61 -13.23
C LEU A 20 17.89 -17.95 -12.50
N SER A 21 19.04 -18.63 -12.44
CA SER A 21 19.16 -19.90 -11.73
C SER A 21 19.03 -19.74 -10.22
N GLU A 22 19.53 -18.66 -9.63
CA GLU A 22 19.37 -18.35 -8.21
C GLU A 22 17.91 -18.03 -7.90
N ALA A 23 17.30 -17.12 -8.65
CA ALA A 23 15.88 -16.79 -8.49
C ALA A 23 14.96 -18.01 -8.67
N ALA A 24 15.27 -18.91 -9.61
CA ALA A 24 14.52 -20.15 -9.79
C ALA A 24 14.60 -21.06 -8.54
N LYS A 25 15.77 -21.16 -7.90
CA LYS A 25 15.93 -21.92 -6.65
C LYS A 25 15.13 -21.30 -5.51
N GLU A 26 15.21 -19.98 -5.35
CA GLU A 26 14.45 -19.25 -4.32
C GLU A 26 12.94 -19.43 -4.49
N ASN A 27 12.47 -19.39 -5.73
CA ASN A 27 11.06 -19.54 -6.07
C ASN A 27 10.59 -21.01 -6.16
N ASN A 28 11.46 -21.99 -5.90
CA ASN A 28 11.18 -23.43 -6.08
C ASN A 28 10.66 -23.78 -7.49
N ARG A 29 11.16 -23.11 -8.52
CA ARG A 29 10.82 -23.33 -9.93
C ARG A 29 12.01 -23.89 -10.70
N SER A 30 11.74 -24.51 -11.85
CA SER A 30 12.78 -24.78 -12.84
C SER A 30 13.23 -23.48 -13.51
N LEU A 31 14.43 -23.47 -14.08
CA LEU A 31 14.95 -22.29 -14.80
C LEU A 31 14.01 -21.85 -15.93
N THR A 32 13.43 -22.80 -16.66
CA THR A 32 12.41 -22.52 -17.69
C THR A 32 11.13 -21.94 -17.09
N GLY A 33 10.68 -22.47 -15.95
CA GLY A 33 9.47 -21.96 -15.27
C GLY A 33 9.65 -20.53 -14.74
N GLU A 34 10.83 -20.22 -14.20
CA GLU A 34 11.16 -18.86 -13.77
C GLU A 34 11.25 -17.89 -14.97
N LEU A 35 11.81 -18.35 -16.09
CA LEU A 35 11.87 -17.56 -17.31
C LEU A 35 10.48 -17.23 -17.85
N ILE A 36 9.59 -18.24 -17.92
CA ILE A 36 8.20 -18.04 -18.34
C ILE A 36 7.49 -17.06 -17.40
N ALA A 37 7.58 -17.25 -16.09
CA ALA A 37 6.94 -16.38 -15.11
C ALA A 37 7.38 -14.91 -15.26
N ARG A 38 8.68 -14.66 -15.48
CA ARG A 38 9.20 -13.30 -15.69
C ARG A 38 8.76 -12.69 -17.02
N LEU A 39 8.69 -13.49 -18.07
CA LEU A 39 8.16 -13.04 -19.37
C LEU A 39 6.68 -12.70 -19.24
N GLU A 40 5.88 -13.59 -18.66
CA GLU A 40 4.46 -13.37 -18.37
C GLU A 40 4.25 -12.10 -17.52
N GLN A 41 5.06 -11.90 -16.48
CA GLN A 41 5.03 -10.68 -15.67
C GLN A 41 5.34 -9.43 -16.51
N SER A 42 6.32 -9.50 -17.42
CA SER A 42 6.68 -8.39 -18.30
C SER A 42 5.55 -8.00 -19.26
N PHE A 43 4.68 -8.94 -19.63
CA PHE A 43 3.47 -8.69 -20.43
C PHE A 43 2.23 -8.39 -19.57
N GLY A 44 2.26 -8.74 -18.28
CA GLY A 44 1.15 -8.63 -17.33
C GLY A 44 1.04 -7.28 -16.62
N GLU A 45 2.07 -6.42 -16.67
CA GLU A 45 2.08 -5.06 -16.11
C GLU A 45 1.23 -4.03 -16.91
N ALA A 46 0.17 -4.50 -17.58
CA ALA A 46 -0.97 -3.69 -18.03
C ALA A 46 -2.30 -4.10 -17.36
N SER A 47 -2.26 -4.98 -16.35
CA SER A 47 -3.44 -5.33 -15.55
C SER A 47 -3.08 -5.22 -14.07
N SER A 48 -3.19 -4.01 -13.55
CA SER A 48 -3.19 -3.74 -12.11
C SER A 48 -4.13 -4.72 -11.41
N GLY A 49 -3.58 -5.53 -10.51
CA GLY A 49 -4.33 -6.62 -9.90
C GLY A 49 -3.54 -7.45 -8.90
N ASP A 50 -2.91 -6.76 -7.95
CA ASP A 50 -2.78 -7.19 -6.55
C ASP A 50 -1.93 -8.43 -6.22
N GLY A 51 -0.73 -8.17 -5.69
CA GLY A 51 -0.02 -9.13 -4.87
C GLY A 51 -0.57 -9.12 -3.45
N GLY A 52 -1.36 -10.13 -3.07
CA GLY A 52 -1.72 -10.33 -1.67
C GLY A 52 -2.96 -11.18 -1.45
N ALA A 53 -2.77 -12.45 -1.07
CA ALA A 53 -3.78 -13.39 -0.58
C ALA A 53 -4.95 -13.69 -1.55
N THR A 54 -4.82 -14.77 -2.33
CA THR A 54 -5.98 -15.42 -2.96
C THR A 54 -6.93 -15.93 -1.87
N VAL A 55 -7.96 -15.15 -1.56
CA VAL A 55 -9.11 -15.59 -0.77
C VAL A 55 -10.02 -16.40 -1.69
N VAL A 56 -10.05 -17.71 -1.49
CA VAL A 56 -11.05 -18.58 -2.13
C VAL A 56 -12.40 -18.31 -1.47
N VAL A 57 -13.24 -17.50 -2.12
CA VAL A 57 -14.63 -17.30 -1.71
C VAL A 57 -15.51 -18.44 -2.27
N PRO A 58 -16.30 -19.15 -1.44
CA PRO A 58 -17.30 -20.09 -1.95
C PRO A 58 -18.43 -19.36 -2.68
N PHE A 59 -18.94 -19.98 -3.76
CA PHE A 59 -19.72 -19.38 -4.85
C PHE A 59 -21.12 -18.83 -4.48
N ASP A 60 -21.60 -18.98 -3.25
CA ASP A 60 -22.87 -18.38 -2.81
C ASP A 60 -22.70 -16.91 -2.39
N SER A 61 -22.70 -16.06 -3.42
CA SER A 61 -21.88 -14.85 -3.54
C SER A 61 -22.42 -13.55 -2.95
N ALA A 62 -23.60 -13.50 -2.32
CA ALA A 62 -24.12 -12.23 -1.76
C ALA A 62 -23.87 -12.11 -0.25
N ALA A 63 -24.30 -13.12 0.52
CA ALA A 63 -24.23 -13.06 1.97
C ALA A 63 -22.81 -13.28 2.50
N ALA A 64 -21.98 -14.06 1.79
CA ALA A 64 -20.57 -14.27 2.15
C ALA A 64 -19.75 -12.98 1.97
N LEU A 65 -19.93 -12.29 0.83
CA LEU A 65 -19.26 -11.02 0.54
C LEU A 65 -19.67 -9.93 1.53
N LYS A 66 -20.96 -9.84 1.87
CA LYS A 66 -21.43 -8.86 2.86
C LYS A 66 -20.80 -9.10 4.23
N ARG A 67 -20.72 -10.35 4.69
CA ARG A 67 -20.09 -10.68 5.98
C ARG A 67 -18.60 -10.36 5.98
N PHE A 68 -17.93 -10.60 4.86
CA PHE A 68 -16.52 -10.26 4.71
C PHE A 68 -16.29 -8.74 4.71
N ALA A 69 -17.11 -7.98 3.97
CA ALA A 69 -17.06 -6.52 3.98
C ALA A 69 -17.33 -5.95 5.38
N ASP A 70 -18.36 -6.46 6.07
CA ASP A 70 -18.69 -6.08 7.45
C ASP A 70 -17.53 -6.42 8.42
N GLN A 71 -16.79 -7.50 8.16
CA GLN A 71 -15.64 -7.93 8.97
C GLN A 71 -14.40 -7.05 8.74
N LEU A 72 -14.12 -6.66 7.49
CA LEU A 72 -13.02 -5.75 7.18
C LEU A 72 -13.24 -4.36 7.78
N ASP A 73 -14.46 -3.84 7.72
CA ASP A 73 -14.81 -2.52 8.27
C ASP A 73 -14.59 -2.47 9.78
N LYS A 74 -14.98 -3.56 10.48
CA LYS A 74 -14.69 -3.72 11.92
C LYS A 74 -13.20 -3.75 12.24
N MET A 75 -12.39 -4.48 11.45
CA MET A 75 -10.95 -4.56 11.68
C MET A 75 -10.25 -3.21 11.46
N MET A 76 -10.66 -2.46 10.44
CA MET A 76 -10.12 -1.13 10.16
C MET A 76 -10.52 -0.13 11.26
N LEU A 77 -11.77 -0.20 11.74
CA LEU A 77 -12.23 0.65 12.83
C LEU A 77 -11.50 0.36 14.14
N ASP A 78 -11.30 -0.91 14.49
CA ASP A 78 -10.62 -1.31 15.72
C ASP A 78 -9.14 -0.87 15.71
N ARG A 79 -8.46 -1.04 14.58
CA ARG A 79 -7.09 -0.54 14.38
C ARG A 79 -7.02 0.99 14.47
N HIS A 80 -7.99 1.69 13.89
CA HIS A 80 -8.02 3.16 13.92
C HIS A 80 -8.32 3.70 15.33
N GLN A 81 -9.22 3.05 16.08
CA GLN A 81 -9.52 3.39 17.46
C GLN A 81 -8.33 3.14 18.39
N ALA A 82 -7.61 2.03 18.20
CA ALA A 82 -6.39 1.73 18.95
C ALA A 82 -5.33 2.82 18.73
N TYR A 83 -5.09 3.21 17.48
CA TYR A 83 -4.19 4.31 17.15
C TYR A 83 -4.61 5.64 17.80
N ARG A 84 -5.91 5.99 17.73
CA ARG A 84 -6.47 7.16 18.43
C ARG A 84 -6.17 7.13 19.93
N ALA A 85 -6.44 6.00 20.57
CA ALA A 85 -6.26 5.84 22.01
C ALA A 85 -4.79 5.94 22.42
N GLU A 86 -3.89 5.37 21.63
CA GLU A 86 -2.44 5.50 21.81
C GLU A 86 -2.00 6.96 21.69
N MET A 87 -2.43 7.66 20.65
CA MET A 87 -2.10 9.08 20.42
C MET A 87 -2.61 9.99 21.56
N ILE A 88 -3.82 9.75 22.06
CA ILE A 88 -4.38 10.50 23.19
C ILE A 88 -3.59 10.21 24.47
N LYS A 89 -3.22 8.96 24.73
CA LYS A 89 -2.54 8.56 25.96
C LYS A 89 -1.09 9.02 26.01
N GLU A 90 -0.37 8.92 24.89
CA GLU A 90 1.07 9.20 24.82
C GLU A 90 1.37 10.66 24.53
N PHE A 91 0.55 11.31 23.68
CA PHE A 91 0.80 12.68 23.21
C PHE A 91 -0.29 13.67 23.60
N GLY A 92 -1.38 13.24 24.23
CA GLY A 92 -2.50 14.13 24.56
C GLY A 92 -3.22 14.69 23.33
N TYR A 93 -3.00 14.11 22.15
CA TYR A 93 -3.50 14.58 20.86
C TYR A 93 -4.51 13.58 20.30
N ASP A 94 -5.74 14.02 20.06
CA ASP A 94 -6.75 13.24 19.34
C ASP A 94 -6.66 13.58 17.83
N PRO A 95 -6.18 12.65 16.99
CA PRO A 95 -5.99 12.90 15.56
C PRO A 95 -7.27 13.21 14.79
N ASP A 96 -8.42 12.78 15.30
CA ASP A 96 -9.72 13.01 14.64
C ASP A 96 -10.58 14.01 15.42
N ALA A 97 -9.99 14.76 16.36
CA ALA A 97 -10.70 15.86 17.00
C ALA A 97 -11.16 16.86 15.91
N PRO A 98 -12.42 17.31 15.95
CA PRO A 98 -12.89 18.33 15.02
C PRO A 98 -12.00 19.56 15.17
N GLN A 99 -11.38 19.99 14.06
CA GLN A 99 -10.54 21.18 14.03
C GLN A 99 -11.40 22.38 14.42
N ILE A 100 -11.36 22.78 15.70
CA ILE A 100 -12.00 24.00 16.17
C ILE A 100 -11.35 25.11 15.36
N LYS A 101 -12.13 25.78 14.50
CA LYS A 101 -11.67 26.93 13.72
C LYS A 101 -11.05 27.91 14.71
N ARG A 102 -9.72 27.97 14.76
CA ARG A 102 -9.01 28.91 15.63
C ARG A 102 -9.41 30.31 15.15
N GLU A 103 -10.21 31.00 15.94
CA GLU A 103 -10.47 32.43 15.75
C GLU A 103 -9.12 33.13 15.70
N PRO A 104 -8.86 34.02 14.71
CA PRO A 104 -7.56 34.66 14.60
C PRO A 104 -7.32 35.50 15.85
N ASN A 105 -6.35 35.06 16.64
CA ASN A 105 -5.89 35.69 17.87
C ASN A 105 -5.56 37.17 17.60
N LYS A 106 -6.38 38.10 18.10
CA LYS A 106 -6.07 39.53 18.13
C LYS A 106 -4.94 39.72 19.16
N GLY A 107 -3.70 39.67 18.68
CA GLY A 107 -2.50 39.94 19.47
C GLY A 107 -2.50 41.34 20.11
N PRO A 108 -1.59 41.60 21.07
CA PRO A 108 -1.67 42.74 21.96
C PRO A 108 -1.54 44.06 21.20
N VAL A 109 -2.48 44.96 21.46
CA VAL A 109 -2.53 46.32 20.92
C VAL A 109 -1.26 47.06 21.35
N HIS A 110 -0.38 47.36 20.40
CA HIS A 110 0.78 48.19 20.64
C HIS A 110 0.30 49.65 20.79
N SER A 111 0.38 50.21 22.00
CA SER A 111 0.11 51.62 22.26
C SER A 111 1.08 52.52 21.46
N PRO A 112 0.60 53.56 20.76
CA PRO A 112 1.47 54.45 20.00
C PRO A 112 2.19 55.44 20.92
N ASN A 113 3.52 55.33 20.99
CA ASN A 113 4.36 56.32 21.68
C ASN A 113 4.66 57.53 20.77
N THR A 114 4.26 58.70 21.25
CA THR A 114 4.77 60.07 21.01
C THR A 114 5.42 60.40 19.65
N LYS A 115 4.69 61.16 18.81
CA LYS A 115 5.31 62.12 17.87
C LYS A 115 5.53 63.45 18.60
N GLN A 116 6.78 63.84 18.81
CA GLN A 116 7.13 65.25 19.06
C GLN A 116 6.95 66.06 17.77
N PRO A 117 6.44 67.30 17.82
CA PRO A 117 6.36 68.16 16.65
C PRO A 117 7.71 68.81 16.37
N LYS A 118 8.17 68.72 15.11
CA LYS A 118 9.19 69.62 14.58
C LYS A 118 8.55 70.99 14.31
N LYS A 119 9.06 72.04 14.95
CA LYS A 119 9.11 73.41 14.43
C LYS A 119 10.17 74.19 15.19
#